data_AF-A0A8K0RT56-F1
#
_entry.id   AF-A0A8K0RT56-F1
#
_cell.length_a   1.000
_cell.length_b   1.000
_cell.length_c   1.000
_cell.angle_alpha   90.00
_cell.angle_beta   90.00
_cell.angle_gamma   90.00
#
_symmetry.space_group_name_H-M   'P 1'
#
loop_
_entity.id
_entity.type
_entity.pdbx_description
1 polymer ?
#
loop_
_entity_poly.entity_id
_entity_poly.type
_entity_poly.pdbx_seq_one_letter_code
_entity_poly.pdbx_strand_id
1 'polypeptide(L)'
;MGKWDSCQRSRGPFYILCVDIAIILFSIVENCRHPIPTGTSNWTFGAGLGKIMSIFVIILLAFQDILLFPIAAFPRFISIPAIIIRRFFLPVQSKPAPKRWPYNVEQLLSQKPTGRGRSLALVLQNDNIVERVARHLHYDDLVNLSLASKLTRTAVFYPSMDSSSRRDRIESLCVASCLDGQKSECWSCERVICDDCKSEKRTIQSSRVKDHFTHCYAVCTPCYLISAPGGAGPFNAKWNMQDLEMQHINCCTFQQPQWEDGGGHLCRQCATLDGATLTAMKEVKDEFYLDRTLARTVDCAECLYPISRRRARWWFCNKGRHECHWAGHHT
;
A
#
# COMPACT_ATOMS: atom_id res chain seq x y z
N MET A 1 -27.91 8.46 -43.95
CA MET A 1 -27.81 7.35 -44.94
C MET A 1 -26.49 6.64 -44.74
N GLY A 2 -26.54 5.40 -44.25
CA GLY A 2 -25.37 4.53 -44.03
C GLY A 2 -25.86 3.18 -43.53
N LYS A 3 -25.78 2.17 -44.39
CA LYS A 3 -26.35 0.81 -44.25
C LYS A 3 -25.94 0.11 -42.95
N TRP A 4 -26.92 -0.44 -42.24
CA TRP A 4 -26.73 -1.53 -41.30
C TRP A 4 -26.64 -2.84 -42.10
N ASP A 5 -25.45 -3.42 -42.20
CA ASP A 5 -25.28 -4.77 -42.75
C ASP A 5 -25.42 -5.82 -41.65
N SER A 6 -26.48 -6.60 -41.84
CA SER A 6 -26.91 -7.75 -41.08
C SER A 6 -25.98 -8.93 -41.35
N CYS A 7 -24.88 -9.08 -40.63
CA CYS A 7 -24.09 -10.32 -40.73
C CYS A 7 -23.26 -10.61 -39.48
N GLN A 8 -23.89 -11.08 -38.40
CA GLN A 8 -23.22 -11.87 -37.34
C GLN A 8 -24.25 -12.51 -36.40
N ARG A 9 -25.06 -13.43 -36.95
CA ARG A 9 -26.03 -14.21 -36.16
C ARG A 9 -25.86 -15.69 -36.48
N SER A 10 -24.77 -16.32 -36.03
CA SER A 10 -24.65 -17.81 -35.99
C SER A 10 -23.39 -18.38 -35.30
N ARG A 11 -22.79 -17.72 -34.29
CA ARG A 11 -21.66 -18.32 -33.53
C ARG A 11 -21.92 -18.58 -32.04
N GLY A 12 -23.17 -18.45 -31.60
CA GLY A 12 -23.58 -18.60 -30.19
C GLY A 12 -23.36 -19.98 -29.54
N PRO A 13 -23.65 -21.13 -30.18
CA PRO A 13 -23.66 -22.39 -29.45
C PRO A 13 -22.28 -23.05 -29.29
N PHE A 14 -21.36 -22.84 -30.24
CA PHE A 14 -19.98 -23.36 -30.14
C PHE A 14 -19.14 -22.59 -29.10
N TYR A 15 -19.42 -21.30 -28.93
CA TYR A 15 -18.67 -20.41 -28.05
C TYR A 15 -18.95 -20.65 -26.56
N ILE A 16 -20.21 -20.98 -26.23
CA ILE A 16 -20.62 -21.34 -24.85
C ILE A 16 -19.99 -22.68 -24.46
N LEU A 17 -20.01 -23.67 -25.37
CA LEU A 17 -19.42 -24.98 -25.11
C LEU A 17 -17.92 -24.91 -24.81
N CYS A 18 -17.16 -24.08 -25.54
CA CYS A 18 -15.71 -23.95 -25.32
C CYS A 18 -15.36 -23.26 -24.00
N VAL A 19 -16.15 -22.27 -23.57
CA VAL A 19 -15.94 -21.55 -22.30
C VAL A 19 -16.30 -22.46 -21.12
N ASP A 20 -17.39 -23.21 -21.22
CA ASP A 20 -17.80 -24.15 -20.17
C ASP A 20 -16.80 -25.30 -20.03
N ILE A 21 -16.27 -25.83 -21.15
CA ILE A 21 -15.20 -26.84 -21.14
C ILE A 21 -13.92 -26.28 -20.50
N ALA A 22 -13.54 -25.03 -20.77
CA ALA A 22 -12.36 -24.41 -20.17
C ALA A 22 -12.53 -24.21 -18.64
N ILE A 23 -13.72 -23.84 -18.17
CA ILE A 23 -14.04 -23.69 -16.74
C ILE A 23 -14.04 -25.06 -16.03
N ILE A 24 -14.57 -26.10 -16.67
CA ILE A 24 -14.56 -27.47 -16.14
C ILE A 24 -13.12 -27.99 -16.03
N LEU A 25 -12.30 -27.81 -17.07
CA LEU A 25 -10.89 -28.19 -17.06
C LEU A 25 -10.10 -27.43 -15.99
N PHE A 26 -10.36 -26.14 -15.81
CA PHE A 26 -9.74 -25.33 -14.76
C PHE A 26 -10.13 -25.81 -13.35
N SER A 27 -11.41 -26.16 -13.15
CA SER A 27 -11.90 -26.68 -11.87
C SER A 27 -11.33 -28.07 -11.53
N ILE A 28 -11.07 -28.91 -12.53
CA ILE A 28 -10.39 -30.20 -12.37
C ILE A 28 -8.93 -29.98 -11.95
N VAL A 29 -8.22 -29.04 -12.60
CA VAL A 29 -6.82 -28.70 -12.27
C VAL A 29 -6.70 -28.17 -10.83
N GLU A 30 -7.62 -27.30 -10.41
CA GLU A 30 -7.63 -26.73 -9.06
C GLU A 30 -7.87 -27.81 -7.98
N ASN A 31 -8.80 -28.75 -8.22
CA ASN A 31 -9.06 -29.88 -7.31
C ASN A 31 -7.89 -30.88 -7.26
N CYS A 32 -7.15 -31.04 -8.35
CA CYS A 32 -5.94 -31.88 -8.36
C CYS A 32 -4.72 -31.22 -7.70
N ARG A 33 -4.78 -29.92 -7.37
CA ARG A 33 -3.67 -29.16 -6.77
C ARG A 33 -3.49 -29.42 -5.27
N HIS A 34 -4.51 -30.01 -4.62
CA HIS A 34 -4.47 -30.40 -3.21
C HIS A 34 -4.65 -31.92 -3.07
N PRO A 35 -3.56 -32.72 -3.03
CA PRO A 35 -3.71 -34.13 -2.72
C PRO A 35 -4.26 -34.29 -1.29
N ILE A 36 -5.35 -35.04 -1.17
CA ILE A 36 -5.92 -35.47 0.12
C ILE A 36 -4.81 -36.15 0.94
N PRO A 37 -4.60 -35.80 2.22
CA PRO A 37 -3.58 -36.44 3.04
C PRO A 37 -4.04 -37.87 3.38
N THR A 38 -3.66 -38.84 2.54
CA THR A 38 -3.84 -40.26 2.85
C THR A 38 -2.75 -40.68 3.82
N GLY A 39 -3.05 -40.56 5.12
CA GLY A 39 -2.35 -41.34 6.12
C GLY A 39 -2.73 -42.80 5.95
N THR A 40 -1.83 -43.63 5.44
CA THR A 40 -1.56 -45.02 5.85
C THR A 40 -0.51 -45.65 4.95
N SER A 41 0.39 -46.38 5.61
CA SER A 41 1.58 -47.01 5.06
C SER A 41 1.26 -48.26 4.24
N ASN A 42 1.73 -48.30 2.98
CA ASN A 42 2.51 -49.37 2.34
C ASN A 42 2.11 -49.66 0.88
N TRP A 43 3.15 -50.04 0.11
CA TRP A 43 3.17 -50.74 -1.19
C TRP A 43 3.11 -49.90 -2.48
N THR A 44 4.31 -49.54 -2.96
CA THR A 44 4.87 -49.81 -4.31
C THR A 44 4.00 -49.68 -5.58
N PHE A 45 2.94 -48.87 -5.58
CA PHE A 45 2.20 -48.49 -6.79
C PHE A 45 2.40 -47.01 -7.19
N GLY A 46 3.20 -46.25 -6.42
CA GLY A 46 3.28 -44.78 -6.50
C GLY A 46 4.30 -44.16 -7.46
N ALA A 47 5.31 -44.91 -7.92
CA ALA A 47 6.41 -44.32 -8.71
C ALA A 47 6.03 -44.05 -10.19
N GLY A 48 5.13 -44.87 -10.77
CA GLY A 48 4.62 -44.68 -12.13
C GLY A 48 3.54 -43.60 -12.22
N LEU A 49 2.61 -43.61 -11.26
CA LEU A 49 1.51 -42.64 -11.19
C LEU A 49 2.00 -41.21 -10.90
N GLY A 50 3.03 -41.04 -10.08
CA GLY A 50 3.62 -39.70 -9.83
C GLY A 50 4.24 -39.07 -11.08
N LYS A 51 4.87 -39.87 -11.95
CA LYS A 51 5.42 -39.40 -13.22
C LYS A 51 4.32 -39.10 -14.24
N ILE A 52 3.28 -39.92 -14.31
CA ILE A 52 2.13 -39.69 -15.18
C ILE A 52 1.37 -38.43 -14.74
N MET A 53 1.13 -38.24 -13.44
CA MET A 53 0.51 -37.03 -12.90
C MET A 53 1.36 -35.79 -13.15
N SER A 54 2.69 -35.88 -13.01
CA SER A 54 3.59 -34.75 -13.29
C SER A 54 3.60 -34.38 -14.78
N ILE A 55 3.64 -35.37 -15.68
CA ILE A 55 3.53 -35.14 -17.13
C ILE A 55 2.16 -34.54 -17.47
N PHE A 56 1.09 -35.03 -16.85
CA PHE A 56 -0.26 -34.51 -17.05
C PHE A 56 -0.37 -33.05 -16.57
N VAL A 57 0.22 -32.71 -15.43
CA VAL A 57 0.28 -31.32 -14.92
C VAL A 57 1.11 -30.43 -15.84
N ILE A 58 2.25 -30.88 -16.35
CA ILE A 58 3.07 -30.10 -17.30
C ILE A 58 2.31 -29.88 -18.61
N ILE A 59 1.61 -30.89 -19.13
CA ILE A 59 0.77 -30.76 -20.31
C ILE A 59 -0.38 -29.78 -20.04
N LEU A 60 -1.04 -29.85 -18.88
CA LEU A 60 -2.10 -28.94 -18.49
C LEU A 60 -1.60 -27.49 -18.33
N LEU A 61 -0.41 -27.29 -17.79
CA LEU A 61 0.22 -25.96 -17.67
C LEU A 61 0.63 -25.41 -19.04
N ALA A 62 1.21 -26.24 -19.91
CA ALA A 62 1.54 -25.84 -21.28
C ALA A 62 0.28 -25.50 -22.09
N PHE A 63 -0.80 -26.27 -21.90
CA PHE A 63 -2.10 -26.00 -22.54
C PHE A 63 -2.74 -24.73 -21.96
N GLN A 64 -2.59 -24.47 -20.66
CA GLN A 64 -3.01 -23.24 -20.02
C GLN A 64 -2.28 -22.01 -20.61
N ASP A 65 -0.97 -22.09 -20.84
CA ASP A 65 -0.20 -21.01 -21.46
C ASP A 65 -0.59 -20.79 -22.93
N ILE A 66 -0.82 -21.87 -23.70
CA ILE A 66 -1.28 -21.81 -25.09
C ILE A 66 -2.71 -21.27 -25.20
N LEU A 67 -3.60 -21.56 -24.23
CA LEU A 67 -4.97 -21.05 -24.19
C LEU A 67 -5.06 -19.61 -23.64
N LEU A 68 -4.12 -19.19 -22.77
CA LEU A 68 -4.05 -17.83 -22.25
C LEU A 68 -3.37 -16.85 -23.21
N PHE A 69 -2.50 -17.35 -24.10
CA PHE A 69 -1.79 -16.52 -25.09
C PHE A 69 -2.75 -15.76 -26.04
N PRO A 70 -3.84 -16.34 -26.56
CA PRO A 70 -4.87 -15.60 -27.29
C PRO A 70 -5.60 -14.56 -26.43
N ILE A 71 -5.90 -14.86 -25.17
CA ILE A 71 -6.67 -13.98 -24.26
C ILE A 71 -5.89 -12.70 -23.93
N ALA A 72 -4.55 -12.76 -23.89
CA ALA A 72 -3.69 -11.60 -23.74
C ALA A 72 -3.62 -10.71 -25.01
N ALA A 73 -3.93 -11.26 -26.19
CA ALA A 73 -3.90 -10.59 -27.48
C ALA A 73 -5.30 -10.15 -28.00
N PHE A 74 -6.40 -10.52 -27.33
CA PHE A 74 -7.76 -10.18 -27.74
C PHE A 74 -8.18 -8.73 -27.35
N PRO A 75 -9.13 -8.11 -28.08
CA PRO A 75 -9.67 -6.79 -27.79
C PRO A 75 -10.24 -6.67 -26.36
N ARG A 76 -10.12 -5.46 -25.80
CA ARG A 76 -10.45 -5.07 -24.40
C ARG A 76 -11.77 -5.62 -23.84
N PHE A 77 -12.76 -5.92 -24.68
CA PHE A 77 -14.09 -6.41 -24.26
C PHE A 77 -14.10 -7.82 -23.63
N ILE A 78 -13.11 -8.67 -23.94
CA ILE A 78 -13.08 -10.08 -23.47
C ILE A 78 -12.13 -10.27 -22.27
N SER A 79 -11.04 -9.51 -22.20
CA SER A 79 -10.06 -9.61 -21.11
C SER A 79 -10.60 -9.06 -19.79
N ILE A 80 -11.50 -8.08 -19.84
CA ILE A 80 -12.08 -7.41 -18.65
C ILE A 80 -12.94 -8.37 -17.81
N PRO A 81 -13.92 -9.11 -18.36
CA PRO A 81 -14.71 -10.09 -17.59
C PRO A 81 -13.83 -11.14 -16.91
N ALA A 82 -12.82 -11.68 -17.60
CA ALA A 82 -11.93 -12.71 -17.06
C ALA A 82 -11.09 -12.21 -15.87
N ILE A 83 -10.61 -10.97 -15.91
CA ILE A 83 -9.85 -10.36 -14.81
C ILE A 83 -10.76 -10.06 -13.61
N ILE A 84 -12.00 -9.61 -13.86
CA ILE A 84 -12.99 -9.37 -12.80
C ILE A 84 -13.32 -10.68 -12.09
N ILE A 85 -13.60 -11.75 -12.85
CA ILE A 85 -13.86 -13.08 -12.32
C ILE A 85 -12.66 -13.56 -11.48
N ARG A 86 -11.43 -13.45 -11.98
CA ARG A 86 -10.21 -13.79 -11.23
C ARG A 86 -10.08 -13.00 -9.91
N ARG A 87 -10.42 -11.71 -9.90
CA ARG A 87 -10.38 -10.88 -8.68
C ARG A 87 -11.48 -11.24 -7.67
N PHE A 88 -12.61 -11.78 -8.11
CA PHE A 88 -13.64 -12.32 -7.22
C PHE A 88 -13.23 -13.64 -6.56
N PHE A 89 -12.42 -14.46 -7.24
CA PHE A 89 -11.99 -15.78 -6.75
C PHE A 89 -10.65 -15.76 -5.98
N LEU A 90 -9.89 -14.66 -6.04
CA LEU A 90 -8.73 -14.50 -5.15
C LEU A 90 -9.23 -14.20 -3.74
N PRO A 91 -8.93 -15.05 -2.74
CA PRO A 91 -9.30 -14.76 -1.36
C PRO A 91 -8.60 -13.47 -0.95
N VAL A 92 -9.39 -12.45 -0.61
CA VAL A 92 -8.92 -11.25 0.06
C VAL A 92 -8.31 -11.73 1.38
N GLN A 93 -6.99 -11.88 1.41
CA GLN A 93 -6.28 -12.01 2.66
C GLN A 93 -6.36 -10.64 3.33
N SER A 94 -7.46 -10.41 4.04
CA SER A 94 -7.58 -9.33 4.99
C SER A 94 -6.52 -9.59 6.06
N LYS A 95 -5.36 -8.95 5.95
CA LYS A 95 -4.48 -8.82 7.11
C LYS A 95 -5.34 -8.20 8.21
N PRO A 96 -5.48 -8.85 9.38
CA PRO A 96 -6.21 -8.24 10.47
C PRO A 96 -5.55 -6.90 10.77
N ALA A 97 -6.33 -5.82 10.68
CA ALA A 97 -5.90 -4.53 11.17
C ALA A 97 -5.40 -4.74 12.61
N PRO A 98 -4.18 -4.28 12.97
CA PRO A 98 -3.73 -4.37 14.35
C PRO A 98 -4.77 -3.66 15.22
N LYS A 99 -5.40 -4.42 16.13
CA LYS A 99 -6.38 -3.88 17.07
C LYS A 99 -5.73 -2.71 17.81
N ARG A 100 -6.21 -1.50 17.51
CA ARG A 100 -5.76 -0.24 18.08
C ARG A 100 -5.79 -0.33 19.61
N TRP A 101 -4.67 0.04 20.22
CA TRP A 101 -4.49 0.24 21.66
C TRP A 101 -5.63 1.07 22.28
N PRO A 102 -6.21 0.61 23.39
CA PRO A 102 -6.77 1.54 24.37
C PRO A 102 -6.49 1.03 25.79
N TYR A 103 -5.37 1.43 26.38
CA TYR A 103 -5.29 1.36 27.84
C TYR A 103 -5.75 2.70 28.37
N ASN A 104 -6.83 2.69 29.14
CA ASN A 104 -7.31 3.83 29.87
C ASN A 104 -6.27 4.20 30.97
N VAL A 105 -5.97 5.48 31.15
CA VAL A 105 -4.91 5.93 32.07
C VAL A 105 -5.27 5.59 33.51
N GLU A 106 -6.54 5.77 33.90
CA GLU A 106 -7.06 5.42 35.23
C GLU A 106 -6.91 3.92 35.51
N GLN A 107 -7.13 3.08 34.49
CA GLN A 107 -6.91 1.63 34.57
C GLN A 107 -5.43 1.27 34.75
N LEU A 108 -4.51 1.96 34.06
CA LEU A 108 -3.08 1.75 34.23
C LEU A 108 -2.58 2.26 35.58
N LEU A 109 -3.18 3.35 36.07
CA LEU A 109 -2.88 3.89 37.39
C LEU A 109 -3.32 2.91 38.48
N SER A 110 -4.50 2.31 38.39
CA SER A 110 -5.01 1.36 39.40
C SER A 110 -4.20 0.06 39.45
N GLN A 111 -3.68 -0.40 38.31
CA GLN A 111 -2.86 -1.62 38.22
C GLN A 111 -1.42 -1.45 38.71
N LYS A 112 -0.90 -0.21 38.80
CA LYS A 112 0.49 0.04 39.19
C LYS A 112 0.60 0.26 40.71
N PRO A 113 1.49 -0.47 41.41
CA PRO A 113 1.74 -0.24 42.83
C PRO A 113 2.21 1.20 43.08
N THR A 114 1.91 1.73 44.25
CA THR A 114 2.28 3.09 44.68
C THR A 114 3.80 3.25 44.65
N GLY A 115 4.30 4.13 43.79
CA GLY A 115 5.73 4.35 43.61
C GLY A 115 6.02 5.55 42.71
N ARG A 116 7.30 5.93 42.61
CA ARG A 116 7.76 7.14 41.88
C ARG A 116 7.19 7.24 40.46
N GLY A 117 7.11 6.12 39.73
CA GLY A 117 6.58 6.08 38.37
C GLY A 117 5.07 6.32 38.25
N ARG A 118 4.29 6.16 39.33
CA ARG A 118 2.86 6.50 39.38
C ARG A 118 2.67 7.99 39.66
N SER A 119 3.45 8.53 40.61
CA SER A 119 3.44 9.97 40.93
C SER A 119 3.86 10.82 39.73
N LEU A 120 4.93 10.44 39.03
CA LEU A 120 5.37 11.17 37.82
C LEU A 120 4.28 11.14 36.74
N ALA A 121 3.61 10.00 36.54
CA ALA A 121 2.54 9.90 35.54
C ALA A 121 1.33 10.78 35.88
N LEU A 122 0.96 10.90 37.16
CA LEU A 122 -0.10 11.82 37.61
C LEU A 122 0.26 13.28 37.34
N VAL A 123 1.52 13.66 37.59
CA VAL A 123 2.01 15.02 37.31
C VAL A 123 2.01 15.30 35.80
N LEU A 124 2.49 14.35 34.99
CA LEU A 124 2.57 14.49 33.53
C LEU A 124 1.21 14.46 32.84
N GLN A 125 0.13 13.99 33.50
CA GLN A 125 -1.22 14.12 32.93
C GLN A 125 -1.69 15.57 32.82
N ASN A 126 -1.17 16.48 33.64
CA ASN A 126 -1.56 17.87 33.59
C ASN A 126 -0.91 18.57 32.38
N ASP A 127 -1.74 19.11 31.47
CA ASP A 127 -1.30 19.79 30.24
C ASP A 127 -0.29 20.92 30.54
N ASN A 128 -0.59 21.77 31.52
CA ASN A 128 0.29 22.89 31.89
C ASN A 128 1.67 22.44 32.37
N ILE A 129 1.73 21.30 33.08
CA ILE A 129 3.00 20.80 33.62
C ILE A 129 3.80 20.14 32.50
N VAL A 130 3.17 19.29 31.68
CA VAL A 130 3.87 18.61 30.58
C VAL A 130 4.37 19.61 29.54
N GLU A 131 3.64 20.69 29.27
CA GLU A 131 4.08 21.75 28.36
C GLU A 131 5.28 22.51 28.91
N ARG A 132 5.30 22.84 30.21
CA ARG A 132 6.48 23.46 30.84
C ARG A 132 7.69 22.55 30.82
N VAL A 133 7.49 21.25 31.06
CA VAL A 133 8.56 20.25 30.95
C VAL A 133 9.03 20.14 29.50
N ALA A 134 8.11 20.17 28.53
CA ALA A 134 8.41 20.11 27.11
C ALA A 134 9.32 21.27 26.67
N ARG A 135 9.11 22.51 27.17
CA ARG A 135 9.97 23.68 26.86
C ARG A 135 11.45 23.49 27.17
N HIS A 136 11.78 22.57 28.07
CA HIS A 136 13.15 22.27 28.47
C HIS A 136 13.68 20.95 27.89
N LEU A 137 12.90 20.28 27.04
CA LEU A 137 13.22 18.97 26.47
C LEU A 137 13.12 19.03 24.94
N HIS A 138 13.98 18.30 24.24
CA HIS A 138 13.72 18.07 22.83
C HIS A 138 12.50 17.17 22.67
N TYR A 139 11.81 17.27 21.54
CA TYR A 139 10.69 16.37 21.26
C TYR A 139 11.10 14.89 21.37
N ASP A 140 12.32 14.56 20.94
CA ASP A 140 12.91 13.22 21.09
C ASP A 140 13.01 12.78 22.56
N ASP A 141 13.31 13.69 23.49
CA ASP A 141 13.39 13.38 24.92
C ASP A 141 12.00 13.06 25.49
N LEU A 142 10.96 13.75 25.02
CA LEU A 142 9.56 13.42 25.36
C LEU A 142 9.14 12.07 24.80
N VAL A 143 9.54 11.76 23.56
CA VAL A 143 9.31 10.44 22.96
C VAL A 143 10.03 9.36 23.76
N ASN A 144 11.29 9.56 24.11
CA ASN A 144 12.07 8.62 24.93
C ASN A 144 11.48 8.43 26.32
N LEU A 145 11.01 9.51 26.96
CA LEU A 145 10.30 9.47 28.24
C LEU A 145 9.04 8.59 28.15
N SER A 146 8.33 8.65 27.02
CA SER A 146 7.17 7.81 26.74
C SER A 146 7.51 6.32 26.54
N LEU A 147 8.76 6.00 26.24
CA LEU A 147 9.21 4.60 26.12
C LEU A 147 9.53 3.98 27.48
N ALA A 148 9.73 4.79 28.53
CA ALA A 148 10.09 4.31 29.87
C ALA A 148 9.01 3.40 30.49
N SER A 149 7.73 3.68 30.27
CA SER A 149 6.65 2.77 30.67
C SER A 149 5.35 3.03 29.90
N LYS A 150 4.47 2.02 29.80
CA LYS A 150 3.13 2.19 29.22
C LYS A 150 2.37 3.32 29.91
N LEU A 151 2.42 3.40 31.25
CA LEU A 151 1.76 4.44 32.02
C LEU A 151 2.29 5.84 31.69
N THR A 152 3.61 5.99 31.58
CA THR A 152 4.24 7.27 31.21
C THR A 152 3.84 7.68 29.80
N ARG A 153 3.81 6.72 28.86
CA ARG A 153 3.35 6.96 27.49
C ARG A 153 1.93 7.51 27.47
N THR A 154 1.03 6.85 28.18
CA THR A 154 -0.37 7.25 28.23
C THR A 154 -0.51 8.59 28.94
N ALA A 155 0.23 8.85 30.02
CA ALA A 155 0.20 10.14 30.70
C ALA A 155 0.72 11.30 29.82
N VAL A 156 1.80 11.10 29.06
CA VAL A 156 2.41 12.16 28.24
C VAL A 156 1.59 12.46 26.98
N PHE A 157 1.23 11.42 26.22
CA PHE A 157 0.63 11.59 24.88
C PHE A 157 -0.87 11.27 24.80
N TYR A 158 -1.43 10.55 25.78
CA TYR A 158 -2.77 10.00 25.70
C TYR A 158 -3.56 10.15 27.03
N PRO A 159 -3.58 11.33 27.67
CA PRO A 159 -4.24 11.52 28.97
C PRO A 159 -5.76 11.26 28.90
N SER A 160 -6.34 11.39 27.71
CA SER A 160 -7.75 11.18 27.41
C SER A 160 -7.91 10.26 26.20
N MET A 161 -9.01 9.51 26.18
CA MET A 161 -9.38 8.64 25.07
C MET A 161 -10.04 9.40 23.90
N ASP A 162 -10.43 10.66 24.12
CA ASP A 162 -11.01 11.49 23.07
C ASP A 162 -10.01 11.76 21.94
N SER A 163 -10.49 11.73 20.69
CA SER A 163 -9.64 11.84 19.49
C SER A 163 -9.23 13.27 19.14
N SER A 164 -10.04 14.26 19.54
CA SER A 164 -9.72 15.69 19.43
C SER A 164 -8.62 16.04 20.44
N SER A 165 -8.89 15.82 21.73
CA SER A 165 -7.96 16.19 22.80
C SER A 165 -6.57 15.55 22.65
N ARG A 166 -6.50 14.34 22.08
CA ARG A 166 -5.22 13.66 21.79
C ARG A 166 -4.41 14.35 20.71
N ARG A 167 -5.05 14.79 19.63
CA ARG A 167 -4.35 15.50 18.55
C ARG A 167 -3.86 16.84 19.04
N ASP A 168 -4.72 17.59 19.71
CA ASP A 168 -4.42 18.90 20.25
C ASP A 168 -3.24 18.85 21.23
N ARG A 169 -3.15 17.79 22.04
CA ARG A 169 -2.03 17.60 22.96
C ARG A 169 -0.73 17.21 22.27
N ILE A 170 -0.75 16.32 21.28
CA ILE A 170 0.47 15.98 20.52
C ILE A 170 0.99 17.22 19.80
N GLU A 171 0.10 18.00 19.20
CA GLU A 171 0.41 19.27 18.55
C GLU A 171 0.98 20.28 19.55
N SER A 172 0.35 20.44 20.71
CA SER A 172 0.86 21.31 21.78
C SER A 172 2.27 20.89 22.23
N LEU A 173 2.54 19.60 22.42
CA LEU A 173 3.88 19.12 22.78
C LEU A 173 4.91 19.35 21.66
N CYS A 174 4.52 19.21 20.39
CA CYS A 174 5.37 19.57 19.26
C CYS A 174 5.69 21.08 19.27
N VAL A 175 4.71 21.93 19.55
CA VAL A 175 4.86 23.38 19.62
C VAL A 175 5.62 23.84 20.86
N ALA A 176 5.48 23.14 21.99
CA ALA A 176 6.12 23.50 23.25
C ALA A 176 7.52 22.92 23.42
N SER A 177 7.87 21.84 22.72
CA SER A 177 9.18 21.17 22.84
C SER A 177 10.33 21.96 22.20
N CYS A 178 11.53 21.91 22.78
CA CYS A 178 12.67 22.77 22.43
C CYS A 178 12.44 24.27 22.73
N LEU A 179 13.54 25.02 22.82
CA LEU A 179 13.52 26.49 22.92
C LEU A 179 12.86 27.13 21.71
N ASP A 180 12.26 28.31 21.93
CA ASP A 180 11.55 29.10 20.91
C ASP A 180 12.43 29.31 19.67
N GLY A 181 11.97 28.85 18.50
CA GLY A 181 12.69 28.90 17.24
C GLY A 181 11.86 28.37 16.07
N GLN A 182 12.40 28.44 14.84
CA GLN A 182 11.74 27.79 13.70
C GLN A 182 11.90 26.28 13.83
N LYS A 183 10.79 25.57 13.68
CA LYS A 183 10.73 24.12 13.73
C LYS A 183 10.46 23.60 12.34
N SER A 184 11.13 22.51 11.99
CA SER A 184 10.91 21.79 10.75
C SER A 184 10.66 20.31 11.05
N GLU A 185 10.27 19.55 10.03
CA GLU A 185 10.13 18.10 10.15
C GLU A 185 11.34 17.41 9.54
N CYS A 186 11.78 16.32 10.18
CA CYS A 186 12.79 15.45 9.61
C CYS A 186 12.25 14.84 8.31
N TRP A 187 13.00 14.97 7.23
CA TRP A 187 12.61 14.49 5.91
C TRP A 187 12.24 12.98 5.91
N SER A 188 13.06 12.15 6.57
CA SER A 188 12.90 10.70 6.55
C SER A 188 11.85 10.22 7.55
N CYS A 189 11.89 10.72 8.79
CA CYS A 189 11.07 10.19 9.88
C CYS A 189 9.97 11.14 10.38
N GLU A 190 9.84 12.35 9.81
CA GLU A 190 8.82 13.39 10.12
C GLU A 190 8.76 13.78 11.60
N ARG A 191 9.84 13.54 12.34
CA ARG A 191 9.97 14.05 13.70
C ARG A 191 10.19 15.56 13.65
N VAL A 192 9.55 16.27 14.57
CA VAL A 192 9.78 17.71 14.75
C VAL A 192 11.21 17.92 15.23
N ILE A 193 11.93 18.80 14.54
CA ILE A 193 13.32 19.18 14.79
C ILE A 193 13.39 20.70 14.96
N CYS A 194 14.12 21.15 15.98
CA CYS A 194 14.50 22.56 16.09
C CYS A 194 15.71 22.87 15.21
N ASP A 195 15.95 24.16 14.99
CA ASP A 195 17.10 24.64 14.22
C ASP A 195 18.46 24.15 14.74
N ASP A 196 18.62 23.95 16.06
CA ASP A 196 19.87 23.43 16.63
C ASP A 196 20.05 21.92 16.42
N CYS A 197 18.94 21.19 16.25
CA CYS A 197 18.93 19.75 16.03
C CYS A 197 18.92 19.35 14.55
N LYS A 198 18.73 20.32 13.64
CA LYS A 198 18.66 20.05 12.21
C LYS A 198 20.05 19.73 11.66
N SER A 199 20.14 18.65 10.90
CA SER A 199 21.32 18.30 10.12
C SER A 199 20.96 18.33 8.64
N GLU A 200 21.77 18.99 7.83
CA GLU A 200 21.55 19.08 6.40
C GLU A 200 22.25 17.94 5.68
N LYS A 201 21.54 17.30 4.74
CA LYS A 201 22.13 16.32 3.83
C LYS A 201 21.74 16.70 2.40
N ARG A 202 22.75 17.08 1.62
CA ARG A 202 22.58 17.66 0.28
C ARG A 202 22.10 16.67 -0.79
N THR A 203 22.37 15.39 -0.60
CA THR A 203 22.06 14.34 -1.59
C THR A 203 21.17 13.29 -0.94
N ILE A 204 19.87 13.44 -1.13
CA ILE A 204 18.86 12.45 -0.73
C ILE A 204 18.01 12.14 -1.95
N GLN A 205 17.87 10.84 -2.25
CA GLN A 205 17.00 10.37 -3.32
C GLN A 205 15.54 10.47 -2.87
N SER A 206 14.69 11.05 -3.71
CA SER A 206 13.26 11.15 -3.46
C SER A 206 12.62 9.76 -3.37
N SER A 207 11.59 9.62 -2.55
CA SER A 207 10.77 8.42 -2.48
C SER A 207 10.13 8.11 -3.84
N ARG A 208 10.32 6.87 -4.34
CA ARG A 208 9.73 6.44 -5.61
C ARG A 208 8.21 6.46 -5.56
N VAL A 209 7.63 6.20 -4.38
CA VAL A 209 6.18 6.22 -4.16
C VAL A 209 5.64 7.64 -4.32
N LYS A 210 6.30 8.62 -3.71
CA LYS A 210 5.93 10.04 -3.87
C LYS A 210 6.02 10.48 -5.33
N ASP A 211 7.12 10.17 -6.03
CA ASP A 211 7.27 10.50 -7.45
C ASP A 211 6.27 9.75 -8.36
N HIS A 212 5.88 8.54 -7.99
CA HIS A 212 4.83 7.82 -8.71
C HIS A 212 3.50 8.57 -8.68
N PHE A 213 3.07 9.05 -7.51
CA PHE A 213 1.76 9.72 -7.38
C PHE A 213 1.71 11.11 -7.98
N THR A 214 2.82 11.84 -8.04
CA THR A 214 2.86 13.12 -8.75
C THR A 214 2.57 12.97 -10.24
N HIS A 215 2.78 11.76 -10.78
CA HIS A 215 2.60 11.46 -12.20
C HIS A 215 1.51 10.44 -12.50
N CYS A 216 0.83 9.91 -11.49
CA CYS A 216 -0.24 8.93 -11.67
C CYS A 216 -1.59 9.48 -11.23
N TYR A 217 -2.61 9.28 -12.05
CA TYR A 217 -3.96 9.79 -11.79
C TYR A 217 -5.03 8.73 -12.04
N ALA A 218 -6.16 8.89 -11.36
CA ALA A 218 -7.30 7.98 -11.46
C ALA A 218 -8.36 8.52 -12.43
N VAL A 219 -8.96 7.61 -13.20
CA VAL A 219 -10.07 7.88 -14.13
C VAL A 219 -11.24 6.95 -13.79
N CYS A 220 -12.45 7.48 -13.84
CA CYS A 220 -13.66 6.69 -13.60
C CYS A 220 -13.98 5.78 -14.80
N THR A 221 -14.68 4.68 -14.58
CA THR A 221 -15.03 3.75 -15.67
C THR A 221 -15.71 4.41 -16.88
N PRO A 222 -16.68 5.34 -16.71
CA PRO A 222 -17.26 6.06 -17.86
C PRO A 222 -16.22 6.80 -18.71
N CYS A 223 -15.37 7.62 -18.08
CA CYS A 223 -14.31 8.37 -18.79
C CYS A 223 -13.28 7.43 -19.42
N TYR A 224 -12.93 6.33 -18.74
CA TYR A 224 -12.04 5.31 -19.28
C TYR A 224 -12.60 4.69 -20.58
N LEU A 225 -13.90 4.39 -20.63
CA LEU A 225 -14.52 3.78 -21.82
C LEU A 225 -14.65 4.75 -23.00
N ILE A 226 -14.80 6.05 -22.73
CA ILE A 226 -15.00 7.08 -23.76
C ILE A 226 -13.66 7.57 -24.32
N SER A 227 -12.71 7.84 -23.44
CA SER A 227 -11.52 8.62 -23.76
C SER A 227 -10.32 8.11 -22.98
N ALA A 228 -10.08 6.79 -22.97
CA ALA A 228 -8.91 6.17 -22.34
C ALA A 228 -7.66 6.99 -22.68
N PRO A 229 -7.09 7.76 -21.73
CA PRO A 229 -6.13 8.82 -22.05
C PRO A 229 -4.75 8.28 -22.43
N GLY A 230 -4.60 6.95 -22.52
CA GLY A 230 -3.34 6.27 -22.79
C GLY A 230 -3.49 4.87 -23.40
N GLY A 231 -2.34 4.32 -23.79
CA GLY A 231 -2.20 2.95 -24.28
C GLY A 231 -2.26 1.92 -23.16
N ALA A 232 -2.26 0.63 -23.53
CA ALA A 232 -2.10 -0.44 -22.55
C ALA A 232 -0.75 -0.30 -21.81
N GLY A 233 -0.74 -0.63 -20.53
CA GLY A 233 0.50 -0.65 -19.74
C GLY A 233 1.52 -1.66 -20.32
N PRO A 234 2.83 -1.48 -20.03
CA PRO A 234 3.86 -2.43 -20.41
C PRO A 234 3.52 -3.85 -19.93
N PHE A 235 3.83 -4.88 -20.72
CA PHE A 235 3.55 -6.27 -20.34
C PHE A 235 4.14 -6.61 -18.96
N ASN A 236 5.39 -6.22 -18.72
CA ASN A 236 6.08 -6.46 -17.44
C ASN A 236 5.39 -5.77 -16.26
N ALA A 237 4.79 -4.59 -16.47
CA ALA A 237 4.05 -3.85 -15.44
C ALA A 237 2.80 -4.62 -14.96
N LYS A 238 2.16 -5.37 -15.89
CA LYS A 238 0.99 -6.20 -15.58
C LYS A 238 1.34 -7.46 -14.80
N TRP A 239 2.53 -8.02 -15.02
CA TRP A 239 3.00 -9.23 -14.32
C TRP A 239 3.64 -8.92 -12.97
N ASN A 240 4.35 -7.80 -12.87
CA ASN A 240 5.05 -7.36 -11.66
C ASN A 240 4.35 -6.13 -11.06
N MET A 241 3.11 -6.32 -10.60
CA MET A 241 2.31 -5.24 -10.05
C MET A 241 2.92 -4.61 -8.78
N GLN A 242 3.77 -5.32 -8.05
CA GLN A 242 4.43 -4.84 -6.84
C GLN A 242 5.66 -3.96 -7.16
N ASP A 243 6.25 -4.14 -8.33
CA ASP A 243 7.45 -3.42 -8.73
C ASP A 243 7.07 -2.09 -9.39
N LEU A 244 7.35 -1.00 -8.68
CA LEU A 244 7.04 0.36 -9.09
C LEU A 244 7.86 0.82 -10.30
N GLU A 245 9.09 0.33 -10.42
CA GLU A 245 10.01 0.68 -11.50
C GLU A 245 9.52 0.08 -12.83
N MET A 246 9.04 -1.18 -12.76
CA MET A 246 8.47 -1.88 -13.90
C MET A 246 7.21 -1.20 -14.46
N GLN A 247 6.51 -0.39 -13.66
CA GLN A 247 5.36 0.38 -14.13
C GLN A 247 5.76 1.50 -15.08
N HIS A 248 7.00 2.00 -14.95
CA HIS A 248 7.49 3.20 -15.62
C HIS A 248 8.72 2.93 -16.48
N ILE A 249 9.00 1.69 -16.84
CA ILE A 249 10.18 1.29 -17.63
C ILE A 249 10.31 2.03 -18.97
N ASN A 250 9.16 2.41 -19.56
CA ASN A 250 9.07 3.16 -20.81
C ASN A 250 8.82 4.67 -20.60
N CYS A 251 8.77 5.14 -19.35
CA CYS A 251 8.64 6.55 -19.03
C CYS A 251 10.04 7.18 -19.04
N CYS A 252 10.33 8.01 -20.04
CA CYS A 252 11.66 8.60 -20.27
C CYS A 252 12.28 9.33 -19.06
N THR A 253 11.47 9.71 -18.06
CA THR A 253 11.89 10.45 -16.87
C THR A 253 12.18 9.58 -15.65
N PHE A 254 11.79 8.30 -15.62
CA PHE A 254 11.97 7.44 -14.43
C PHE A 254 13.36 6.78 -14.37
N GLN A 255 14.14 6.89 -15.44
CA GLN A 255 15.47 6.27 -15.55
C GLN A 255 16.56 7.01 -14.77
N GLN A 256 16.30 8.22 -14.26
CA GLN A 256 17.24 8.93 -13.39
C GLN A 256 16.64 9.06 -11.99
N PRO A 257 17.41 8.73 -10.93
CA PRO A 257 16.96 8.98 -9.57
C PRO A 257 16.67 10.48 -9.42
N GLN A 258 15.42 10.81 -9.09
CA GLN A 258 15.08 12.17 -8.72
C GLN A 258 15.71 12.46 -7.35
N TRP A 259 16.48 13.54 -7.30
CA TRP A 259 17.06 14.07 -6.09
C TRP A 259 16.13 15.15 -5.57
N GLU A 260 15.98 15.27 -4.25
CA GLU A 260 15.26 16.42 -3.73
C GLU A 260 16.12 17.68 -3.83
N ASP A 261 15.63 18.65 -4.61
CA ASP A 261 16.24 19.97 -4.76
C ASP A 261 16.31 20.66 -3.39
N GLY A 262 17.54 20.97 -2.95
CA GLY A 262 17.79 21.67 -1.68
C GLY A 262 18.19 20.77 -0.50
N GLY A 263 18.11 19.45 -0.63
CA GLY A 263 18.39 18.52 0.46
C GLY A 263 17.32 18.54 1.56
N GLY A 264 17.27 17.48 2.36
CA GLY A 264 16.31 17.36 3.46
C GLY A 264 16.94 17.76 4.80
N HIS A 265 16.15 18.43 5.66
CA HIS A 265 16.50 18.55 7.07
C HIS A 265 16.30 17.19 7.74
N LEU A 266 17.33 16.69 8.42
CA LEU A 266 17.30 15.41 9.13
C LEU A 266 17.44 15.63 10.63
N CYS A 267 16.80 14.78 11.42
CA CYS A 267 17.11 14.68 12.85
C CYS A 267 18.49 14.03 13.06
N ARG A 268 19.08 14.24 14.23
CA ARG A 268 20.41 13.73 14.59
C ARG A 268 20.56 12.21 14.39
N GLN A 269 19.50 11.44 14.65
CA GLN A 269 19.50 9.98 14.44
C GLN A 269 19.47 9.61 12.96
N CYS A 270 18.67 10.30 12.15
CA CYS A 270 18.61 10.06 10.70
C CYS A 270 19.90 10.54 10.00
N ALA A 271 20.54 11.58 10.51
CA ALA A 271 21.78 12.10 9.96
C ALA A 271 22.93 11.07 9.94
N THR A 272 22.94 10.11 10.87
CA THR A 272 23.97 9.06 10.93
C THR A 272 23.72 7.91 9.95
N LEU A 273 22.56 7.87 9.28
CA LEU A 273 22.20 6.81 8.35
C LEU A 273 22.69 7.13 6.93
N ASP A 274 22.95 6.09 6.16
CA ASP A 274 23.25 6.21 4.73
C ASP A 274 22.02 6.66 3.92
N GLY A 275 22.24 7.12 2.69
CA GLY A 275 21.17 7.63 1.84
C GLY A 275 20.11 6.58 1.51
N ALA A 276 20.52 5.33 1.24
CA ALA A 276 19.60 4.27 0.84
C ALA A 276 18.66 3.89 2.00
N THR A 277 19.19 3.78 3.22
CA THR A 277 18.36 3.53 4.42
C THR A 277 17.36 4.65 4.65
N LEU A 278 17.75 5.92 4.49
CA LEU A 278 16.85 7.06 4.65
C LEU A 278 15.70 7.05 3.64
N THR A 279 16.00 6.77 2.37
CA THR A 279 15.00 6.65 1.31
C THR A 279 14.07 5.47 1.57
N ALA A 280 14.58 4.31 1.96
CA ALA A 280 13.76 3.15 2.29
C ALA A 280 12.79 3.43 3.46
N MET A 281 13.26 4.10 4.52
CA MET A 281 12.40 4.54 5.63
C MET A 281 11.29 5.49 5.16
N LYS A 282 11.62 6.41 4.24
CA LYS A 282 10.65 7.34 3.68
C LYS A 282 9.63 6.63 2.79
N GLU A 283 10.06 5.69 1.96
CA GLU A 283 9.16 4.89 1.11
C GLU A 283 8.12 4.14 1.93
N VAL A 284 8.53 3.44 3.01
CA VAL A 284 7.60 2.73 3.90
C VAL A 284 6.54 3.68 4.49
N LYS A 285 6.93 4.91 4.83
CA LYS A 285 6.00 5.92 5.34
C LYS A 285 5.06 6.44 4.26
N ASP A 286 5.59 6.76 3.09
CA ASP A 286 4.79 7.25 1.97
C ASP A 286 3.78 6.19 1.50
N GLU A 287 4.15 4.91 1.50
CA GLU A 287 3.21 3.79 1.28
C GLU A 287 2.10 3.76 2.33
N PHE A 288 2.43 3.99 3.61
CA PHE A 288 1.43 4.02 4.68
C PHE A 288 0.46 5.21 4.55
N TYR A 289 0.97 6.41 4.23
CA TYR A 289 0.12 7.58 3.98
C TYR A 289 -0.75 7.39 2.74
N LEU A 290 -0.19 6.75 1.73
CA LEU A 290 -0.92 6.42 0.53
C LEU A 290 -2.07 5.48 0.82
N ASP A 291 -1.83 4.38 1.52
CA ASP A 291 -2.87 3.40 1.87
C ASP A 291 -4.06 4.09 2.54
N ARG A 292 -3.78 5.02 3.46
CA ARG A 292 -4.81 5.85 4.11
C ARG A 292 -5.52 6.82 3.19
N THR A 293 -4.81 7.39 2.22
CA THR A 293 -5.36 8.38 1.28
C THR A 293 -6.23 7.70 0.23
N LEU A 294 -5.76 6.59 -0.35
CA LEU A 294 -6.49 5.79 -1.31
C LEU A 294 -7.68 5.05 -0.71
N ALA A 295 -7.68 4.81 0.61
CA ALA A 295 -8.89 4.31 1.27
C ALA A 295 -10.09 5.27 1.15
N ARG A 296 -9.85 6.58 0.90
CA ARG A 296 -10.90 7.60 0.72
C ARG A 296 -11.37 7.66 -0.73
N THR A 297 -12.36 8.51 -1.02
CA THR A 297 -12.76 8.84 -2.40
C THR A 297 -11.62 9.53 -3.12
N VAL A 298 -11.34 9.10 -4.35
CA VAL A 298 -10.33 9.71 -5.24
C VAL A 298 -11.09 10.32 -6.42
N ASP A 299 -10.81 11.56 -6.77
CA ASP A 299 -11.52 12.23 -7.86
C ASP A 299 -11.00 11.78 -9.23
N CYS A 300 -11.93 11.65 -10.19
CA CYS A 300 -11.59 11.39 -11.58
C CYS A 300 -10.83 12.58 -12.17
N ALA A 301 -9.67 12.36 -12.77
CA ALA A 301 -8.88 13.43 -13.39
C ALA A 301 -9.61 14.16 -14.53
N GLU A 302 -10.51 13.47 -15.23
CA GLU A 302 -11.22 14.00 -16.41
C GLU A 302 -12.49 14.77 -16.04
N CYS A 303 -13.32 14.20 -15.17
CA CYS A 303 -14.65 14.74 -14.86
C CYS A 303 -14.83 15.18 -13.41
N LEU A 304 -13.77 15.09 -12.59
CA LEU A 304 -13.75 15.42 -11.16
C LEU A 304 -14.78 14.64 -10.31
N TYR A 305 -15.39 13.60 -10.88
CA TYR A 305 -16.35 12.78 -10.16
C TYR A 305 -15.65 11.94 -9.08
N PRO A 306 -16.14 11.94 -7.83
CA PRO A 306 -15.52 11.20 -6.74
C PRO A 306 -15.69 9.68 -6.92
N ILE A 307 -14.58 8.96 -6.99
CA ILE A 307 -14.52 7.51 -7.17
C ILE A 307 -14.30 6.82 -5.82
N SER A 308 -15.34 6.19 -5.30
CA SER A 308 -15.25 5.42 -4.06
C SER A 308 -14.38 4.16 -4.22
N ARG A 309 -13.86 3.65 -3.10
CA ARG A 309 -13.00 2.43 -3.07
C ARG A 309 -13.71 1.18 -3.62
N ARG A 310 -15.05 1.16 -3.57
CA ARG A 310 -15.88 0.04 -4.05
C ARG A 310 -16.04 0.02 -5.57
N ARG A 311 -15.69 1.11 -6.25
CA ARG A 311 -15.78 1.22 -7.71
C ARG A 311 -14.39 1.03 -8.33
N ALA A 312 -14.37 0.52 -9.55
CA ALA A 312 -13.13 0.39 -10.31
C ALA A 312 -12.50 1.78 -10.53
N ARG A 313 -11.21 1.88 -10.20
CA ARG A 313 -10.36 3.04 -10.47
C ARG A 313 -9.34 2.64 -11.52
N TRP A 314 -9.34 3.34 -12.64
CA TRP A 314 -8.39 3.12 -13.72
C TRP A 314 -7.24 4.10 -13.55
N TRP A 315 -6.04 3.59 -13.35
CA TRP A 315 -4.87 4.41 -13.07
C TRP A 315 -4.04 4.59 -14.32
N PHE A 316 -3.60 5.83 -14.56
CA PHE A 316 -2.83 6.19 -15.74
C PHE A 316 -1.57 6.94 -15.34
N CYS A 317 -0.47 6.62 -16.03
CA CYS A 317 0.75 7.39 -15.95
C CYS A 317 0.65 8.59 -16.90
N ASN A 318 0.79 9.80 -16.38
CA ASN A 318 0.83 11.03 -17.16
C ASN A 318 2.09 11.14 -18.01
N LYS A 319 3.24 10.68 -17.48
CA LYS A 319 4.53 10.70 -18.19
C LYS A 319 4.54 9.74 -19.39
N GLY A 320 4.15 8.49 -19.17
CA GLY A 320 4.20 7.44 -20.19
C GLY A 320 2.94 7.29 -21.04
N ARG A 321 1.84 8.00 -20.68
CA ARG A 321 0.52 7.88 -21.32
C ARG A 321 0.06 6.43 -21.49
N HIS A 322 0.14 5.66 -20.42
CA HIS A 322 -0.32 4.27 -20.41
C HIS A 322 -0.99 3.92 -19.07
N GLU A 323 -1.74 2.82 -19.08
CA GLU A 323 -2.32 2.25 -17.85
C GLU A 323 -1.23 1.86 -16.86
N CYS A 324 -1.47 2.15 -15.58
CA CYS A 324 -0.63 1.76 -14.47
C CYS A 324 -1.30 0.64 -13.67
N HIS A 325 -0.56 -0.43 -13.41
CA HIS A 325 -1.04 -1.61 -12.71
C HIS A 325 -0.42 -1.80 -11.34
N TRP A 326 0.19 -0.75 -10.79
CA TRP A 326 0.84 -0.84 -9.48
C TRP A 326 -0.16 -1.29 -8.40
N ALA A 327 0.22 -2.30 -7.61
CA ALA A 327 -0.63 -2.91 -6.60
C ALA A 327 -0.99 -1.92 -5.47
N GLY A 328 -0.12 -0.94 -5.21
CA GLY A 328 -0.36 0.10 -4.21
C GLY A 328 -1.60 0.96 -4.49
N HIS A 329 -2.13 0.95 -5.71
CA HIS A 329 -3.39 1.61 -6.05
C HIS A 329 -4.67 0.96 -5.49
N HIS A 330 -4.57 -0.29 -5.04
CA HIS A 330 -5.71 -1.13 -4.69
C HIS A 330 -5.79 -1.47 -3.19
N THR A 331 -4.98 -0.82 -2.35
CA THR A 331 -4.85 -1.15 -0.92
C THR A 331 -6.02 -0.70 -0.04
#